data_AF-A0A6P0Q388-F1
#
_entry.id   AF-A0A6P0Q388-F1
#
_cell.length_a   1.000
_cell.length_b   1.000
_cell.length_c   1.000
_cell.angle_alpha   90.00
_cell.angle_beta   90.00
_cell.angle_gamma   90.00
#
_symmetry.space_group_name_H-M   'P 1'
#
loop_
_entity.id
_entity.type
_entity.pdbx_description
1 polymer ?
#
loop_
_entity_poly.entity_id
_entity_poly.type
_entity_poly.pdbx_seq_one_letter_code
_entity_poly.pdbx_strand_id
1 'polypeptide(L)'
;MAIKAPKIDSRTAETIAAQVQQLLEQYTGETKDLEGTSGAIVNIFARFGEIIIERLNQVPNKNFLAFLDLLGASRLPPQPARVPLTFSLAGGTTVDAVVPKGTQVAAPPAEREQDPVIFETERELVVTAAKLESIFVRDPQQDLYSDRSSIITTPASPGVDIFRGNQEIEHSLYIGHSKLLGFAEIDRFKVTINLSEVLGTPGEVTWQIWQETEDGANWQDITPINDGTQGLTSLDDREIEFSNITALPLTTVNSVTSRWIRCQLVTPITSVNQLPKIADIKLEANIRSTELLIETAFLNQLPVDLTKEFFPFGEKPKLGD
;
A
#
# COMPACT_ATOMS: atom_id res chain seq x y z
N MET A 1 -7.53 -40.87 -1.95
CA MET A 1 -7.87 -42.15 -1.29
C MET A 1 -7.47 -43.29 -2.20
N ALA A 2 -6.63 -44.22 -1.76
CA ALA A 2 -6.26 -45.38 -2.57
C ALA A 2 -7.46 -46.33 -2.68
N ILE A 3 -7.91 -46.61 -3.90
CA ILE A 3 -8.98 -47.57 -4.16
C ILE A 3 -8.43 -48.96 -3.85
N LYS A 4 -9.07 -49.68 -2.91
CA LYS A 4 -8.66 -51.05 -2.56
C LYS A 4 -9.07 -51.99 -3.68
N ALA A 5 -8.12 -52.76 -4.22
CA ALA A 5 -8.41 -53.72 -5.27
C ALA A 5 -9.45 -54.76 -4.80
N PRO A 6 -10.42 -55.14 -5.65
CA PRO A 6 -11.37 -56.19 -5.32
C PRO A 6 -10.66 -57.53 -5.14
N LYS A 7 -11.17 -58.36 -4.23
CA LYS A 7 -10.68 -59.74 -4.08
C LYS A 7 -11.15 -60.57 -5.28
N ILE A 8 -10.24 -61.32 -5.89
CA ILE A 8 -10.52 -62.33 -6.92
C ILE A 8 -11.22 -63.55 -6.30
N ASP A 9 -10.79 -63.94 -5.09
CA ASP A 9 -11.39 -65.03 -4.33
C ASP A 9 -11.49 -64.63 -2.85
N SER A 10 -12.68 -64.80 -2.25
CA SER A 10 -12.98 -64.41 -0.88
C SER A 10 -13.02 -65.59 0.10
N ARG A 11 -12.77 -66.82 -0.35
CA ARG A 11 -12.79 -68.00 0.52
C ARG A 11 -11.69 -67.91 1.59
N THR A 12 -12.06 -68.24 2.81
CA THR A 12 -11.14 -68.38 3.95
C THR A 12 -10.76 -69.84 4.15
N ALA A 13 -9.77 -70.12 5.01
CA ALA A 13 -9.43 -71.49 5.37
C ALA A 13 -10.65 -72.25 5.92
N GLU A 14 -11.50 -71.60 6.72
CA GLU A 14 -12.75 -72.22 7.23
C GLU A 14 -13.69 -72.64 6.08
N THR A 15 -13.83 -71.76 5.08
CA THR A 15 -14.68 -72.03 3.91
C THR A 15 -14.12 -73.20 3.10
N ILE A 16 -12.80 -73.29 2.96
CA ILE A 16 -12.12 -74.37 2.24
C ILE A 16 -12.21 -75.68 3.01
N ALA A 17 -12.04 -75.66 4.33
CA ALA A 17 -12.15 -76.84 5.18
C ALA A 17 -13.57 -77.45 5.10
N ALA A 18 -14.60 -76.61 5.20
CA ALA A 18 -15.99 -77.04 5.04
C ALA A 18 -16.26 -77.61 3.63
N GLN A 19 -15.71 -76.99 2.59
CA GLN A 19 -15.84 -77.49 1.22
C GLN A 19 -15.15 -78.86 1.04
N VAL A 20 -13.97 -79.06 1.63
CA VAL A 20 -13.25 -80.33 1.58
C VAL A 20 -14.01 -81.42 2.31
N GLN A 21 -14.61 -81.11 3.48
CA GLN A 21 -15.44 -82.06 4.21
C GLN A 21 -16.66 -82.49 3.39
N GLN A 22 -17.37 -81.55 2.77
CA GLN A 22 -18.49 -81.86 1.87
C GLN A 22 -18.08 -82.76 0.69
N LEU A 23 -16.91 -82.50 0.09
CA LEU A 23 -16.40 -83.32 -1.02
C LEU A 23 -16.01 -84.73 -0.54
N LEU A 24 -15.42 -84.85 0.65
CA LEU A 24 -15.09 -86.15 1.23
C LEU A 24 -16.34 -87.00 1.45
N GLU A 25 -17.40 -86.43 2.01
CA GLU A 25 -18.70 -87.10 2.18
C GLU A 25 -19.26 -87.59 0.84
N GLN A 26 -19.20 -86.74 -0.19
CA GLN A 26 -19.72 -87.05 -1.53
C GLN A 26 -18.93 -88.16 -2.25
N TYR A 27 -17.59 -88.18 -2.13
CA TYR A 27 -16.75 -89.12 -2.88
C TYR A 27 -16.47 -90.44 -2.16
N THR A 28 -16.50 -90.44 -0.82
CA THR A 28 -16.18 -91.62 -0.02
C THR A 28 -17.39 -92.25 0.66
N GLY A 29 -18.50 -91.51 0.77
CA GLY A 29 -19.70 -91.93 1.49
C GLY A 29 -19.54 -91.95 3.01
N GLU A 30 -18.40 -91.51 3.55
CA GLU A 30 -18.15 -91.42 4.98
C GLU A 30 -18.63 -90.06 5.53
N THR A 31 -19.59 -90.09 6.46
CA THR A 31 -20.22 -88.89 7.08
C THR A 31 -19.78 -88.66 8.53
N LYS A 32 -18.64 -89.21 8.95
CA LYS A 32 -18.11 -89.00 10.30
C LYS A 32 -17.45 -87.63 10.42
N ASP A 33 -17.70 -86.96 11.55
CA ASP A 33 -16.97 -85.74 11.91
C ASP A 33 -15.46 -86.03 11.94
N LEU A 34 -14.70 -85.26 11.16
CA LEU A 34 -13.26 -85.41 10.99
C LEU A 34 -12.54 -84.86 12.23
N GLU A 35 -12.37 -85.70 13.24
CA GLU A 35 -11.63 -85.37 14.46
C GLU A 35 -10.17 -85.87 14.42
N GLY A 36 -9.33 -85.31 15.30
CA GLY A 36 -7.94 -85.71 15.45
C GLY A 36 -7.08 -85.43 14.21
N THR A 37 -6.27 -86.41 13.79
CA THR A 37 -5.27 -86.25 12.73
C THR A 37 -5.88 -85.90 11.37
N SER A 38 -7.02 -86.50 11.01
CA SER A 38 -7.68 -86.27 9.72
C SER A 38 -8.22 -84.84 9.61
N GLY A 39 -8.85 -84.32 10.68
CA GLY A 39 -9.29 -82.92 10.75
C GLY A 39 -8.11 -81.94 10.72
N ALA A 40 -6.99 -82.29 11.38
CA ALA A 40 -5.77 -81.48 11.32
C ALA A 40 -5.20 -81.38 9.89
N ILE A 41 -5.19 -82.48 9.12
CA ILE A 41 -4.73 -82.48 7.73
C ILE A 41 -5.64 -81.61 6.86
N VAL A 42 -6.96 -81.70 7.02
CA VAL A 42 -7.92 -80.84 6.29
C VAL A 42 -7.70 -79.36 6.62
N ASN A 43 -7.51 -79.02 7.89
CA ASN A 43 -7.24 -77.64 8.30
C ASN A 43 -5.89 -77.11 7.77
N ILE A 44 -4.85 -77.95 7.74
CA ILE A 44 -3.55 -77.60 7.14
C ILE A 44 -3.71 -77.35 5.64
N PHE A 45 -4.40 -78.24 4.93
CA PHE A 45 -4.69 -78.07 3.50
C PHE A 45 -5.47 -76.78 3.25
N ALA A 46 -6.51 -76.53 4.05
CA ALA A 46 -7.34 -75.35 3.93
C ALA A 46 -6.56 -74.05 4.18
N ARG A 47 -5.64 -74.05 5.16
CA ARG A 47 -4.74 -72.92 5.39
C ARG A 47 -3.78 -72.70 4.22
N PHE A 48 -3.23 -73.75 3.62
CA PHE A 48 -2.43 -73.60 2.40
C PHE A 48 -3.24 -73.05 1.22
N GLY A 49 -4.48 -73.50 1.06
CA GLY A 49 -5.42 -72.95 0.07
C GLY A 49 -5.66 -71.45 0.26
N GLU A 50 -5.90 -71.02 1.51
CA GLU A 50 -6.09 -69.61 1.84
C GLU A 50 -4.85 -68.76 1.53
N ILE A 51 -3.64 -69.23 1.83
CA ILE A 51 -2.39 -68.52 1.50
C ILE A 51 -2.24 -68.33 -0.01
N ILE A 52 -2.63 -69.32 -0.83
CA ILE A 52 -2.62 -69.20 -2.30
C ILE A 52 -3.64 -68.15 -2.75
N ILE A 53 -4.84 -68.13 -2.16
CA ILE A 53 -5.87 -67.13 -2.43
C ILE A 53 -5.40 -65.72 -2.03
N GLU A 54 -4.73 -65.58 -0.89
CA GLU A 54 -4.11 -64.31 -0.46
C GLU A 54 -3.11 -63.79 -1.51
N ARG A 55 -2.29 -64.67 -2.09
CA ARG A 55 -1.36 -64.32 -3.18
C ARG A 55 -2.09 -63.98 -4.49
N LEU A 56 -3.12 -64.73 -4.86
CA LEU A 56 -3.95 -64.45 -6.04
C LEU A 56 -4.59 -63.07 -5.92
N ASN A 57 -5.10 -62.71 -4.73
CA ASN A 57 -5.68 -61.40 -4.45
C ASN A 57 -4.67 -60.23 -4.53
N GLN A 58 -3.36 -60.50 -4.61
CA GLN A 58 -2.33 -59.47 -4.86
C GLN A 58 -2.06 -59.24 -6.36
N VAL A 59 -2.51 -60.13 -7.25
CA VAL A 59 -2.30 -60.04 -8.71
C VAL A 59 -2.85 -58.74 -9.32
N PRO A 60 -4.06 -58.24 -8.95
CA PRO A 60 -4.56 -56.98 -9.50
C PRO A 60 -3.63 -55.80 -9.22
N ASN A 61 -3.05 -55.71 -8.01
CA ASN A 61 -2.09 -54.65 -7.67
C ASN A 61 -0.80 -54.77 -8.48
N LYS A 62 -0.31 -56.00 -8.69
CA LYS A 62 0.87 -56.26 -9.52
C LYS A 62 0.63 -55.90 -10.99
N ASN A 63 -0.54 -56.26 -11.53
CA ASN A 63 -0.93 -55.90 -12.90
C ASN A 63 -1.08 -54.39 -13.07
N PHE A 64 -1.63 -53.70 -12.07
CA PHE A 64 -1.71 -52.25 -12.08
C PHE A 64 -0.33 -51.59 -12.13
N LEU A 65 0.63 -52.05 -11.31
CA LEU A 65 2.01 -51.56 -11.38
C LEU A 65 2.65 -51.85 -12.74
N ALA A 66 2.49 -53.07 -13.29
CA ALA A 66 3.02 -53.40 -14.61
C ALA A 66 2.40 -52.55 -15.74
N PHE A 67 1.11 -52.20 -15.63
CA PHE A 67 0.44 -51.29 -16.55
C PHE A 67 1.01 -49.86 -16.45
N LEU A 68 1.27 -49.37 -15.23
CA LEU A 68 1.93 -48.08 -15.01
C LEU A 68 3.36 -48.08 -15.61
N ASP A 69 4.13 -49.15 -15.41
CA ASP A 69 5.47 -49.30 -15.98
C ASP A 69 5.42 -49.31 -17.52
N LEU A 70 4.43 -49.98 -18.13
CA LEU A 70 4.24 -50.00 -19.59
C LEU A 70 3.91 -48.62 -20.16
N LEU A 71 3.14 -47.81 -19.43
CA LEU A 71 2.86 -46.41 -19.79
C LEU A 71 4.08 -45.48 -19.57
N GLY A 72 5.19 -46.00 -19.01
CA GLY A 72 6.35 -45.20 -18.66
C GLY A 72 6.15 -44.32 -17.44
N ALA A 73 5.13 -44.58 -16.62
CA ALA A 73 4.90 -43.84 -15.39
C ALA A 73 5.98 -44.20 -14.37
N SER A 74 6.71 -43.20 -13.88
CA SER A 74 7.73 -43.35 -12.87
C SER A 74 7.39 -42.50 -11.65
N ARG A 75 7.93 -42.89 -10.49
CA ARG A 75 7.83 -42.05 -9.28
C ARG A 75 8.66 -40.80 -9.49
N LEU A 76 8.11 -39.65 -9.13
CA LEU A 76 8.86 -38.41 -9.13
C LEU A 76 10.06 -38.55 -8.17
N PRO A 77 11.27 -38.17 -8.60
CA PRO A 77 12.43 -38.17 -7.71
C PRO A 77 12.23 -37.15 -6.59
N PRO A 78 12.92 -37.31 -5.45
CA PRO A 78 12.91 -36.30 -4.40
C PRO A 78 13.32 -34.95 -4.98
N GLN A 79 12.55 -33.91 -4.69
CA GLN A 79 12.81 -32.55 -5.16
C GLN A 79 13.60 -31.78 -4.09
N PRO A 80 14.66 -31.05 -4.47
CA PRO A 80 15.39 -30.23 -3.52
C PRO A 80 14.51 -29.10 -2.97
N ALA A 81 14.67 -28.78 -1.69
CA ALA A 81 14.00 -27.64 -1.08
C ALA A 81 14.61 -26.32 -1.59
N ARG A 82 13.77 -25.28 -1.67
CA ARG A 82 14.19 -23.91 -2.01
C ARG A 82 13.72 -22.97 -0.92
N VAL A 83 14.61 -22.08 -0.47
CA VAL A 83 14.32 -21.12 0.60
C VAL A 83 14.80 -19.73 0.19
N PRO A 84 14.04 -18.65 0.50
CA PRO A 84 14.53 -17.29 0.31
C PRO A 84 15.61 -16.97 1.35
N LEU A 85 16.66 -16.27 0.92
CA LEU A 85 17.76 -15.81 1.76
C LEU A 85 18.02 -14.33 1.50
N THR A 86 18.37 -13.61 2.56
CA THR A 86 18.76 -12.20 2.49
C THR A 86 20.22 -12.08 2.85
N PHE A 87 21.01 -11.49 1.96
CA PHE A 87 22.39 -11.08 2.23
C PHE A 87 22.41 -9.59 2.56
N SER A 88 23.09 -9.23 3.63
CA SER A 88 23.26 -7.83 4.04
C SER A 88 24.75 -7.51 4.09
N LEU A 89 25.14 -6.33 3.58
CA LEU A 89 26.51 -5.85 3.72
C LEU A 89 26.85 -5.57 5.19
N ALA A 90 28.11 -5.74 5.54
CA ALA A 90 28.60 -5.32 6.85
C ALA A 90 28.45 -3.80 7.02
N GLY A 91 28.18 -3.36 8.25
CA GLY A 91 28.02 -1.94 8.58
C GLY A 91 29.23 -1.11 8.15
N GLY A 92 28.98 0.03 7.50
CA GLY A 92 30.02 0.94 7.00
C GLY A 92 30.52 0.63 5.57
N THR A 93 30.04 -0.44 4.94
CA THR A 93 30.37 -0.74 3.54
C THR A 93 29.65 0.23 2.60
N THR A 94 30.38 0.91 1.73
CA THR A 94 29.86 1.86 0.72
C THR A 94 29.95 1.32 -0.71
N VAL A 95 30.45 0.10 -0.88
CA VAL A 95 30.61 -0.58 -2.16
C VAL A 95 29.72 -1.81 -2.24
N ASP A 96 29.24 -2.10 -3.45
CA ASP A 96 28.44 -3.30 -3.70
C ASP A 96 29.31 -4.56 -3.59
N ALA A 97 28.69 -5.69 -3.23
CA ALA A 97 29.34 -7.00 -3.17
C ALA A 97 28.63 -8.00 -4.07
N VAL A 98 29.38 -8.93 -4.65
CA VAL A 98 28.82 -10.01 -5.47
C VAL A 98 28.78 -11.30 -4.67
N VAL A 99 27.64 -11.98 -4.66
CA VAL A 99 27.49 -13.35 -4.16
C VAL A 99 27.38 -14.27 -5.37
N PRO A 100 28.42 -15.04 -5.69
CA PRO A 100 28.40 -15.93 -6.85
C PRO A 100 27.36 -17.05 -6.73
N LYS A 101 26.92 -17.57 -7.87
CA LYS A 101 26.17 -18.84 -7.92
C LYS A 101 26.98 -19.95 -7.23
N GLY A 102 26.30 -20.84 -6.51
CA GLY A 102 26.93 -21.92 -5.75
C GLY A 102 27.50 -21.51 -4.39
N THR A 103 27.27 -20.27 -3.92
CA THR A 103 27.63 -19.88 -2.56
C THR A 103 26.89 -20.76 -1.54
N GLN A 104 27.65 -21.42 -0.67
CA GLN A 104 27.11 -22.37 0.30
C GLN A 104 26.68 -21.68 1.59
N VAL A 105 25.52 -22.08 2.10
CA VAL A 105 24.93 -21.59 3.36
C VAL A 105 24.39 -22.78 4.15
N ALA A 106 24.64 -22.80 5.45
CA ALA A 106 24.24 -23.91 6.32
C ALA A 106 22.98 -23.54 7.11
N ALA A 107 21.99 -24.42 7.09
CA ALA A 107 20.90 -24.39 8.05
C ALA A 107 21.31 -25.18 9.32
N PRO A 108 20.93 -24.73 10.53
CA PRO A 108 21.20 -25.48 11.75
C PRO A 108 20.55 -26.88 11.67
N PRO A 109 21.20 -27.93 12.20
CA PRO A 109 20.64 -29.29 12.21
C PRO A 109 19.29 -29.33 12.94
N ALA A 110 18.37 -30.18 12.47
CA ALA A 110 17.15 -30.49 13.21
C ALA A 110 17.48 -31.25 14.51
N GLU A 111 16.56 -31.28 15.49
CA GLU A 111 16.77 -31.90 16.82
C GLU A 111 17.25 -33.37 16.81
N ARG A 112 17.16 -34.06 15.67
CA ARG A 112 17.54 -35.49 15.50
C ARG A 112 18.67 -35.71 14.49
N GLU A 113 19.24 -34.66 13.94
CA GLU A 113 20.31 -34.72 12.93
C GLU A 113 21.60 -34.12 13.50
N GLN A 114 22.75 -34.72 13.17
CA GLN A 114 24.05 -34.22 13.63
C GLN A 114 24.72 -33.30 12.61
N ASP A 115 24.46 -33.51 11.32
CA ASP A 115 25.08 -32.74 10.24
C ASP A 115 24.15 -31.59 9.79
N PRO A 116 24.70 -30.40 9.53
CA PRO A 116 23.92 -29.28 9.02
C PRO A 116 23.51 -29.52 7.57
N VAL A 117 22.32 -29.06 7.20
CA VAL A 117 21.87 -29.10 5.81
C VAL A 117 22.50 -27.93 5.07
N ILE A 118 23.26 -28.24 4.01
CA ILE A 118 23.90 -27.24 3.16
C ILE A 118 22.98 -26.91 1.98
N PHE A 119 22.69 -25.61 1.83
CA PHE A 119 22.06 -25.03 0.65
C PHE A 119 23.09 -24.29 -0.18
N GLU A 120 22.77 -24.08 -1.46
CA GLU A 120 23.57 -23.26 -2.37
C GLU A 120 22.72 -22.22 -3.11
N THR A 121 23.29 -21.05 -3.39
CA THR A 121 22.61 -20.04 -4.20
C THR A 121 22.44 -20.51 -5.64
N GLU A 122 21.23 -20.46 -6.18
CA GLU A 122 20.94 -20.92 -7.56
C GLU A 122 21.47 -19.99 -8.65
N ARG A 123 21.66 -18.71 -8.31
CA ARG A 123 22.13 -17.66 -9.22
C ARG A 123 23.03 -16.69 -8.47
N GLU A 124 23.86 -15.99 -9.23
CA GLU A 124 24.60 -14.84 -8.74
C GLU A 124 23.63 -13.71 -8.36
N LEU A 125 23.97 -12.95 -7.32
CA LEU A 125 23.31 -11.70 -6.97
C LEU A 125 24.32 -10.62 -6.58
N VAL A 126 23.94 -9.37 -6.77
CA VAL A 126 24.68 -8.20 -6.29
C VAL A 126 23.98 -7.66 -5.04
N VAL A 127 24.70 -7.57 -3.94
CA VAL A 127 24.25 -6.95 -2.69
C VAL A 127 24.65 -5.49 -2.75
N THR A 128 23.66 -4.61 -2.90
CA THR A 128 23.90 -3.18 -3.10
C THR A 128 24.15 -2.45 -1.78
N ALA A 129 24.99 -1.41 -1.79
CA ALA A 129 25.16 -0.47 -0.68
C ALA A 129 23.95 0.46 -0.48
N ALA A 130 23.06 0.53 -1.47
CA ALA A 130 21.80 1.27 -1.37
C ALA A 130 20.93 0.71 -0.24
N LYS A 131 20.44 1.62 0.62
CA LYS A 131 19.51 1.29 1.69
C LYS A 131 18.13 1.83 1.34
N LEU A 132 17.12 1.00 1.56
CA LEU A 132 15.74 1.48 1.53
C LEU A 132 15.56 2.41 2.74
N GLU A 133 15.31 3.68 2.49
CA GLU A 133 15.16 4.71 3.54
C GLU A 133 13.69 4.93 3.91
N SER A 134 12.81 4.96 2.90
CA SER A 134 11.40 5.18 3.09
C SER A 134 10.54 4.39 2.11
N ILE A 135 9.32 4.09 2.54
CA ILE A 135 8.30 3.42 1.73
C ILE A 135 7.01 4.21 1.87
N PHE A 136 6.55 4.81 0.78
CA PHE A 136 5.27 5.50 0.73
C PHE A 136 4.31 4.78 -0.19
N VAL A 137 3.05 4.70 0.22
CA VAL A 137 1.96 4.13 -0.56
C VAL A 137 1.00 5.26 -0.90
N ARG A 138 0.60 5.35 -2.17
CA ARG A 138 -0.49 6.20 -2.62
C ARG A 138 -1.65 5.31 -3.05
N ASP A 139 -2.85 5.56 -2.53
CA ASP A 139 -4.11 4.93 -2.94
C ASP A 139 -4.95 5.99 -3.70
N PRO A 140 -4.82 6.06 -5.05
CA PRO A 140 -5.49 7.09 -5.84
C PRO A 140 -7.02 6.95 -5.90
N GLN A 141 -7.57 5.79 -5.52
CA GLN A 141 -9.02 5.59 -5.56
C GLN A 141 -9.72 6.27 -4.40
N GLN A 142 -9.05 6.38 -3.26
CA GLN A 142 -9.57 6.98 -2.04
C GLN A 142 -8.90 8.31 -1.70
N ASP A 143 -7.94 8.75 -2.51
CA ASP A 143 -7.10 9.93 -2.27
C ASP A 143 -6.34 9.89 -0.94
N LEU A 144 -5.85 8.69 -0.61
CA LEU A 144 -5.12 8.44 0.62
C LEU A 144 -3.65 8.15 0.32
N TYR A 145 -2.81 8.37 1.32
CA TYR A 145 -1.44 7.88 1.35
C TYR A 145 -1.14 7.18 2.67
N SER A 146 0.00 6.51 2.75
CA SER A 146 0.51 5.91 3.97
C SER A 146 2.03 5.87 3.96
N ASP A 147 2.64 6.27 5.07
CA ASP A 147 4.05 5.99 5.36
C ASP A 147 4.19 4.57 5.93
N ARG A 148 4.87 3.69 5.19
CA ARG A 148 5.17 2.30 5.53
C ARG A 148 6.65 2.07 5.82
N SER A 149 7.41 3.13 6.06
CA SER A 149 8.86 3.05 6.31
C SER A 149 9.21 2.21 7.55
N SER A 150 8.27 2.06 8.50
CA SER A 150 8.42 1.16 9.67
C SER A 150 8.63 -0.32 9.30
N ILE A 151 8.16 -0.76 8.12
CA ILE A 151 8.35 -2.13 7.62
C ILE A 151 9.82 -2.44 7.33
N ILE A 152 10.63 -1.42 7.05
CA ILE A 152 12.06 -1.56 6.77
C ILE A 152 12.80 -2.12 7.99
N THR A 153 12.45 -1.65 9.19
CA THR A 153 13.10 -2.04 10.44
C THR A 153 12.42 -3.22 11.12
N THR A 154 11.10 -3.31 11.00
CA THR A 154 10.30 -4.31 11.71
C THR A 154 9.43 -5.05 10.69
N PRO A 155 9.62 -6.36 10.49
CA PRO A 155 8.79 -7.13 9.58
C PRO A 155 7.30 -6.92 9.88
N ALA A 156 6.53 -6.63 8.84
CA ALA A 156 5.09 -6.45 8.98
C ALA A 156 4.44 -7.73 9.51
N SER A 157 3.48 -7.58 10.42
CA SER A 157 2.61 -8.68 10.82
C SER A 157 1.85 -9.21 9.59
N PRO A 158 1.57 -10.52 9.52
CA PRO A 158 0.69 -11.07 8.49
C PRO A 158 -0.66 -10.32 8.47
N GLY A 159 -1.12 -9.95 7.27
CA GLY A 159 -2.43 -9.30 7.09
C GLY A 159 -2.41 -7.77 7.05
N VAL A 160 -1.25 -7.11 7.00
CA VAL A 160 -1.17 -5.66 6.75
C VAL A 160 -1.41 -5.35 5.27
N ASP A 161 -2.37 -4.46 4.98
CA ASP A 161 -2.62 -3.97 3.63
C ASP A 161 -1.50 -3.02 3.17
N ILE A 162 -0.55 -3.55 2.39
CA ILE A 162 0.63 -2.81 1.91
C ILE A 162 0.35 -1.86 0.74
N PHE A 163 -0.85 -1.90 0.15
CA PHE A 163 -1.25 -1.05 -0.97
C PHE A 163 -2.46 -0.18 -0.65
N ARG A 164 -2.72 0.06 0.65
CA ARG A 164 -3.80 0.94 1.12
C ARG A 164 -3.23 2.14 1.86
N GLY A 165 -3.76 3.31 1.51
CA GLY A 165 -3.57 4.53 2.26
C GLY A 165 -4.36 4.51 3.57
N ASN A 166 -3.89 5.23 4.57
CA ASN A 166 -4.57 5.40 5.87
C ASN A 166 -4.60 6.85 6.35
N GLN A 167 -4.06 7.78 5.56
CA GLN A 167 -4.03 9.21 5.81
C GLN A 167 -4.50 9.94 4.55
N GLU A 168 -5.26 11.01 4.72
CA GLU A 168 -5.72 11.84 3.60
C GLU A 168 -4.56 12.60 2.98
N ILE A 169 -4.58 12.75 1.65
CA ILE A 169 -3.62 13.61 0.95
C ILE A 169 -4.12 15.04 1.04
N GLU A 170 -3.33 15.91 1.67
CA GLU A 170 -3.63 17.34 1.71
C GLU A 170 -3.42 17.98 0.34
N HIS A 171 -4.47 18.60 -0.20
CA HIS A 171 -4.43 19.40 -1.43
C HIS A 171 -4.56 20.88 -1.08
N SER A 172 -3.42 21.57 -0.98
CA SER A 172 -3.36 22.98 -0.55
C SER A 172 -2.74 23.88 -1.61
N LEU A 173 -3.40 25.00 -1.89
CA LEU A 173 -2.90 26.12 -2.68
C LEU A 173 -2.43 27.24 -1.74
N TYR A 174 -1.15 27.62 -1.86
CA TYR A 174 -0.57 28.72 -1.12
C TYR A 174 -0.49 29.96 -2.01
N ILE A 175 -1.15 31.05 -1.60
CA ILE A 175 -1.18 32.34 -2.30
C ILE A 175 -0.38 33.32 -1.46
N GLY A 176 0.80 33.71 -1.98
CA GLY A 176 1.72 34.61 -1.31
C GLY A 176 1.80 35.98 -1.95
N HIS A 177 1.60 37.06 -1.20
CA HIS A 177 1.91 38.41 -1.66
C HIS A 177 2.46 39.32 -0.55
N SER A 178 3.77 39.61 -0.60
CA SER A 178 4.49 40.32 0.49
C SER A 178 4.00 41.74 0.78
N LYS A 179 3.51 42.48 -0.24
CA LYS A 179 3.01 43.86 -0.09
C LYS A 179 1.50 43.95 0.20
N LEU A 180 0.64 43.44 -0.69
CA LEU A 180 -0.83 43.53 -0.55
C LEU A 180 -1.35 42.99 0.78
N LEU A 181 -0.80 41.90 1.29
CA LEU A 181 -1.20 41.31 2.58
C LEU A 181 -0.49 41.95 3.78
N GLY A 182 0.30 43.00 3.55
CA GLY A 182 1.06 43.71 4.56
C GLY A 182 0.51 45.07 4.97
N PHE A 183 -0.60 45.51 4.37
CA PHE A 183 -1.29 46.72 4.82
C PHE A 183 -1.91 46.48 6.21
N ALA A 184 -1.86 47.50 7.07
CA ALA A 184 -2.30 47.40 8.46
C ALA A 184 -3.77 46.97 8.56
N GLU A 185 -4.64 47.55 7.72
CA GLU A 185 -6.05 47.25 7.63
C GLU A 185 -6.47 47.08 6.16
N ILE A 186 -6.95 45.90 5.82
CA ILE A 186 -7.50 45.59 4.49
C ILE A 186 -9.01 45.43 4.65
N ASP A 187 -9.76 46.43 4.17
CA ASP A 187 -11.23 46.47 4.24
C ASP A 187 -11.82 45.35 3.38
N ARG A 188 -11.30 45.18 2.16
CA ARG A 188 -11.68 44.08 1.27
C ARG A 188 -10.48 43.51 0.54
N PHE A 189 -10.30 42.20 0.62
CA PHE A 189 -9.33 41.46 -0.17
C PHE A 189 -10.05 40.52 -1.12
N LYS A 190 -9.82 40.66 -2.42
CA LYS A 190 -10.46 39.85 -3.46
C LYS A 190 -9.42 38.98 -4.14
N VAL A 191 -9.72 37.69 -4.22
CA VAL A 191 -8.99 36.70 -4.99
C VAL A 191 -9.86 36.29 -6.16
N THR A 192 -9.39 36.53 -7.38
CA THR A 192 -10.02 36.01 -8.59
C THR A 192 -9.22 34.81 -9.07
N ILE A 193 -9.86 33.65 -9.19
CA ILE A 193 -9.26 32.42 -9.69
C ILE A 193 -9.87 32.09 -11.04
N ASN A 194 -9.03 31.88 -12.04
CA ASN A 194 -9.42 31.31 -13.33
C ASN A 194 -8.89 29.87 -13.44
N LEU A 195 -9.78 28.93 -13.77
CA LEU A 195 -9.42 27.53 -13.95
C LEU A 195 -9.28 27.18 -15.43
N SER A 196 -8.24 26.40 -15.76
CA SER A 196 -8.12 25.74 -17.06
C SER A 196 -8.71 24.32 -17.06
N GLU A 197 -8.80 23.68 -15.88
CA GLU A 197 -9.46 22.39 -15.70
C GLU A 197 -10.26 22.40 -14.38
N VAL A 198 -11.50 21.91 -14.42
CA VAL A 198 -12.43 21.87 -13.28
C VAL A 198 -12.28 20.59 -12.46
N LEU A 199 -12.78 20.61 -11.22
CA LEU A 199 -12.71 19.47 -10.29
C LEU A 199 -13.57 18.28 -10.74
N GLY A 200 -14.65 18.51 -11.51
CA GLY A 200 -15.59 17.46 -11.97
C GLY A 200 -16.93 17.51 -11.22
N THR A 201 -16.93 17.23 -9.90
CA THR A 201 -18.09 17.49 -9.03
C THR A 201 -17.87 18.71 -8.14
N PRO A 202 -18.92 19.33 -7.59
CA PRO A 202 -18.78 20.42 -6.63
C PRO A 202 -17.92 20.00 -5.43
N GLY A 203 -16.77 20.65 -5.27
CA GLY A 203 -15.87 20.46 -4.14
C GLY A 203 -16.10 21.46 -3.01
N GLU A 204 -15.63 21.09 -1.83
CA GLU A 204 -15.57 21.94 -0.64
C GLU A 204 -14.14 22.44 -0.45
N VAL A 205 -14.00 23.75 -0.26
CA VAL A 205 -12.72 24.41 0.02
C VAL A 205 -12.78 25.15 1.35
N THR A 206 -11.67 25.16 2.07
CA THR A 206 -11.48 25.96 3.27
C THR A 206 -10.37 26.96 3.06
N TRP A 207 -10.55 28.16 3.61
CA TRP A 207 -9.60 29.25 3.48
C TRP A 207 -8.97 29.55 4.82
N GLN A 208 -7.66 29.78 4.81
CA GLN A 208 -6.86 30.04 6.01
C GLN A 208 -5.85 31.15 5.75
N ILE A 209 -5.50 31.85 6.80
CA ILE A 209 -4.44 32.86 6.80
C ILE A 209 -3.39 32.52 7.83
N TRP A 210 -2.14 32.83 7.52
CA TRP A 210 -1.07 32.64 8.48
C TRP A 210 -1.06 33.80 9.47
N GLN A 211 -1.18 33.51 10.76
CA GLN A 211 -1.14 34.50 11.82
C GLN A 211 -0.18 34.09 12.93
N GLU A 212 0.44 35.08 13.56
CA GLU A 212 1.13 34.92 14.84
C GLU A 212 0.15 35.27 15.95
N THR A 213 -0.28 34.26 16.71
CA THR A 213 -1.13 34.43 17.89
C THR A 213 -0.32 34.20 19.17
N GLU A 214 -0.93 34.42 20.33
CA GLU A 214 -0.30 34.15 21.64
C GLU A 214 0.14 32.67 21.79
N ASP A 215 -0.53 31.74 21.10
CA ASP A 215 -0.23 30.30 21.08
C ASP A 215 0.85 29.91 20.04
N GLY A 216 1.38 30.88 19.30
CA GLY A 216 2.40 30.69 18.27
C GLY A 216 1.92 31.00 16.85
N ALA A 217 2.82 30.82 15.88
CA ALA A 217 2.53 31.04 14.47
C ALA A 217 1.81 29.83 13.87
N ASN A 218 0.58 30.00 13.38
CA ASN A 218 -0.19 28.89 12.79
C ASN A 218 -1.22 29.36 11.75
N TRP A 219 -1.75 28.40 10.97
CA TRP A 219 -2.87 28.64 10.07
C TRP A 219 -4.17 28.85 10.86
N GLN A 220 -4.87 29.95 10.59
CA GLN A 220 -6.17 30.30 11.17
C GLN A 220 -7.23 30.32 10.08
N ASP A 221 -8.38 29.71 10.33
CA ASP A 221 -9.50 29.70 9.40
C ASP A 221 -10.04 31.12 9.16
N ILE A 222 -10.31 31.44 7.90
CA ILE A 222 -10.98 32.67 7.49
C ILE A 222 -12.17 32.34 6.60
N THR A 223 -13.33 32.90 6.92
CA THR A 223 -14.52 32.74 6.11
C THR A 223 -14.63 33.89 5.10
N PRO A 224 -14.75 33.61 3.79
CA PRO A 224 -15.06 34.63 2.80
C PRO A 224 -16.41 35.30 3.09
N ILE A 225 -16.49 36.62 2.87
CA ILE A 225 -17.78 37.34 2.87
C ILE A 225 -18.59 37.07 1.60
N ASN A 226 -17.90 36.73 0.51
CA ASN A 226 -18.50 36.24 -0.73
C ASN A 226 -17.62 35.10 -1.24
N ASP A 227 -18.21 33.92 -1.38
CA ASP A 227 -17.54 32.74 -1.90
C ASP A 227 -18.11 32.38 -3.27
N GLY A 228 -17.44 32.88 -4.32
CA GLY A 228 -17.76 32.56 -5.71
C GLY A 228 -17.15 31.25 -6.20
N THR A 229 -16.50 30.43 -5.38
CA THR A 229 -15.72 29.26 -5.83
C THR A 229 -16.58 28.25 -6.59
N GLN A 230 -17.89 28.16 -6.29
CA GLN A 230 -18.85 27.25 -6.94
C GLN A 230 -18.35 25.79 -7.01
N GLY A 231 -17.67 25.37 -5.96
CA GLY A 231 -17.04 24.05 -5.85
C GLY A 231 -16.06 23.70 -6.97
N LEU A 232 -15.42 24.71 -7.58
CA LEU A 232 -14.41 24.54 -8.63
C LEU A 232 -14.94 23.80 -9.87
N THR A 233 -16.23 23.99 -10.19
CA THR A 233 -16.92 23.35 -11.32
C THR A 233 -17.11 24.24 -12.56
N SER A 234 -16.65 25.50 -12.50
CA SER A 234 -16.72 26.45 -13.62
C SER A 234 -15.34 26.90 -14.07
N LEU A 235 -15.20 27.15 -15.37
CA LEU A 235 -14.00 27.72 -16.00
C LEU A 235 -14.02 29.25 -16.06
N ASP A 236 -15.15 29.86 -15.72
CA ASP A 236 -15.28 31.32 -15.67
C ASP A 236 -14.52 31.90 -14.47
N ASP A 237 -14.13 33.18 -14.53
CA ASP A 237 -13.52 33.89 -13.40
C ASP A 237 -14.41 33.77 -12.16
N ARG A 238 -13.85 33.23 -11.07
CA ARG A 238 -14.52 33.10 -9.78
C ARG A 238 -13.90 34.06 -8.79
N GLU A 239 -14.72 34.84 -8.10
CA GLU A 239 -14.27 35.84 -7.14
C GLU A 239 -14.57 35.38 -5.72
N ILE A 240 -13.55 35.46 -4.86
CA ILE A 240 -13.63 35.18 -3.43
C ILE A 240 -13.24 36.47 -2.72
N GLU A 241 -14.12 36.99 -1.88
CA GLU A 241 -13.88 38.22 -1.13
C GLU A 241 -13.79 37.95 0.37
N PHE A 242 -12.81 38.57 1.00
CA PHE A 242 -12.60 38.59 2.45
C PHE A 242 -12.65 40.03 2.94
N SER A 243 -13.00 40.22 4.20
CA SER A 243 -13.04 41.54 4.84
C SER A 243 -12.23 41.58 6.13
N ASN A 244 -11.80 42.77 6.52
CA ASN A 244 -11.14 43.03 7.81
C ASN A 244 -9.89 42.17 8.04
N ILE A 245 -9.08 41.98 7.00
CA ILE A 245 -7.78 41.31 7.13
C ILE A 245 -6.77 42.33 7.67
N THR A 246 -6.09 41.98 8.76
CA THR A 246 -4.95 42.75 9.27
C THR A 246 -3.65 42.29 8.61
N ALA A 247 -2.58 43.07 8.79
CA ALA A 247 -1.27 42.75 8.21
C ALA A 247 -0.79 41.34 8.62
N LEU A 248 -0.66 40.42 7.66
CA LEU A 248 -0.25 39.03 7.91
C LEU A 248 1.27 38.93 8.02
N PRO A 249 1.88 38.26 9.01
CA PRO A 249 3.33 38.24 9.18
C PRO A 249 4.09 37.62 7.99
N LEU A 250 5.34 38.06 7.78
CA LEU A 250 6.24 37.45 6.80
C LEU A 250 6.70 36.09 7.29
N THR A 251 6.43 35.04 6.52
CA THR A 251 6.76 33.66 6.88
C THR A 251 7.39 32.92 5.72
N THR A 252 8.33 32.04 6.02
CA THR A 252 9.01 31.21 5.02
C THR A 252 8.35 29.83 4.94
N VAL A 253 7.75 29.52 3.79
CA VAL A 253 7.17 28.21 3.47
C VAL A 253 7.91 27.66 2.26
N ASN A 254 8.46 26.44 2.34
CA ASN A 254 9.24 25.80 1.26
C ASN A 254 10.30 26.75 0.63
N SER A 255 11.07 27.43 1.48
CA SER A 255 12.12 28.40 1.09
C SER A 255 11.63 29.68 0.40
N VAL A 256 10.32 29.93 0.34
CA VAL A 256 9.74 31.19 -0.16
C VAL A 256 9.26 32.02 1.02
N THR A 257 9.76 33.25 1.16
CA THR A 257 9.31 34.18 2.20
C THR A 257 8.24 35.12 1.65
N SER A 258 7.04 35.05 2.20
CA SER A 258 5.93 35.93 1.84
C SER A 258 4.93 36.05 2.98
N ARG A 259 3.86 36.81 2.75
CA ARG A 259 2.65 36.82 3.56
C ARG A 259 1.63 35.94 2.86
N TRP A 260 0.94 35.06 3.59
CA TRP A 260 0.27 33.91 2.97
C TRP A 260 -1.21 33.80 3.32
N ILE A 261 -1.98 33.48 2.29
CA ILE A 261 -3.32 32.90 2.37
C ILE A 261 -3.23 31.48 1.80
N ARG A 262 -3.90 30.52 2.42
CA ARG A 262 -3.96 29.13 1.99
C ARG A 262 -5.41 28.77 1.68
N CYS A 263 -5.62 28.05 0.57
CA CYS A 263 -6.87 27.40 0.23
C CYS A 263 -6.65 25.90 0.23
N GLN A 264 -7.43 25.16 1.01
CA GLN A 264 -7.35 23.70 1.09
C GLN A 264 -8.59 23.11 0.44
N LEU A 265 -8.40 22.15 -0.46
CA LEU A 265 -9.48 21.36 -1.01
C LEU A 265 -9.76 20.18 -0.07
N VAL A 266 -10.94 20.19 0.56
CA VAL A 266 -11.39 19.15 1.49
C VAL A 266 -11.93 17.94 0.73
N THR A 267 -12.48 18.17 -0.47
CA THR A 267 -13.02 17.09 -1.31
C THR A 267 -11.91 16.22 -1.91
N PRO A 268 -11.96 14.89 -1.71
CA PRO A 268 -10.96 13.96 -2.26
C PRO A 268 -10.86 13.98 -3.79
N ILE A 269 -9.62 13.90 -4.29
CA ILE A 269 -9.27 13.71 -5.70
C ILE A 269 -9.30 12.21 -6.04
N THR A 270 -10.26 11.83 -6.87
CA THR A 270 -10.51 10.42 -7.26
C THR A 270 -10.62 10.29 -8.77
N SER A 271 -11.07 9.14 -9.28
CA SER A 271 -11.33 8.98 -10.73
C SER A 271 -12.46 9.87 -11.23
N VAL A 272 -13.38 10.29 -10.36
CA VAL A 272 -14.51 11.17 -10.70
C VAL A 272 -14.12 12.64 -10.52
N ASN A 273 -13.27 12.94 -9.53
CA ASN A 273 -12.82 14.29 -9.23
C ASN A 273 -11.34 14.45 -9.52
N GLN A 274 -10.99 15.23 -10.54
CA GLN A 274 -9.60 15.47 -10.92
C GLN A 274 -9.08 16.75 -10.29
N LEU A 275 -7.80 16.78 -9.92
CA LEU A 275 -7.21 17.99 -9.34
C LEU A 275 -7.37 19.17 -10.33
N PRO A 276 -8.06 20.25 -9.94
CA PRO A 276 -8.30 21.36 -10.84
C PRO A 276 -6.98 22.06 -11.19
N LYS A 277 -6.90 22.57 -12.42
CA LYS A 277 -5.74 23.33 -12.89
C LYS A 277 -6.10 24.80 -12.95
N ILE A 278 -5.23 25.62 -12.36
CA ILE A 278 -5.39 27.07 -12.30
C ILE A 278 -4.64 27.68 -13.49
N ALA A 279 -5.33 28.51 -14.26
CA ALA A 279 -4.75 29.26 -15.37
C ALA A 279 -4.08 30.55 -14.88
N ASP A 280 -4.80 31.33 -14.06
CA ASP A 280 -4.30 32.53 -13.44
C ASP A 280 -5.00 32.86 -12.12
N ILE A 281 -4.32 33.67 -11.30
CA ILE A 281 -4.83 34.22 -10.05
C ILE A 281 -4.60 35.72 -10.08
N LYS A 282 -5.63 36.50 -9.80
CA LYS A 282 -5.54 37.95 -9.61
C LYS A 282 -5.86 38.30 -8.16
N LEU A 283 -5.10 39.23 -7.61
CA LEU A 283 -5.25 39.70 -6.23
C LEU A 283 -5.55 41.19 -6.26
N GLU A 284 -6.59 41.60 -5.53
CA GLU A 284 -6.97 43.00 -5.37
C GLU A 284 -7.20 43.27 -3.89
N ALA A 285 -6.62 44.35 -3.37
CA ALA A 285 -6.81 44.79 -1.99
C ALA A 285 -7.38 46.21 -1.99
N ASN A 286 -8.53 46.39 -1.36
CA ASN A 286 -9.10 47.68 -1.05
C ASN A 286 -8.77 48.01 0.40
N ILE A 287 -8.07 49.13 0.58
CA ILE A 287 -7.54 49.57 1.86
C ILE A 287 -8.36 50.79 2.26
N ARG A 288 -8.95 50.76 3.45
CA ARG A 288 -9.51 51.96 4.05
C ARG A 288 -8.40 52.58 4.90
N SER A 289 -7.88 53.71 4.46
CA SER A 289 -6.95 54.49 5.26
C SER A 289 -7.58 55.85 5.58
N THR A 290 -7.75 56.12 6.86
CA THR A 290 -8.19 57.42 7.39
C THR A 290 -6.98 58.12 8.00
N GLU A 291 -6.99 59.45 7.97
CA GLU A 291 -5.93 60.26 8.60
C GLU A 291 -4.52 60.01 8.05
N LEU A 292 -4.42 59.71 6.74
CA LEU A 292 -3.13 59.62 6.06
C LEU A 292 -2.34 60.92 6.28
N LEU A 293 -1.23 60.80 6.99
CA LEU A 293 -0.27 61.88 7.07
C LEU A 293 0.40 62.01 5.71
N ILE A 294 0.50 63.24 5.23
CA ILE A 294 1.35 63.53 4.07
C ILE A 294 2.77 63.23 4.52
N GLU A 295 3.43 62.27 3.88
CA GLU A 295 4.83 61.92 4.19
C GLU A 295 5.80 62.79 3.39
N THR A 296 5.37 63.26 2.22
CA THR A 296 6.16 64.12 1.36
C THR A 296 5.25 64.98 0.50
N ALA A 297 5.54 66.28 0.41
CA ALA A 297 4.93 67.16 -0.57
C ALA A 297 6.02 67.94 -1.31
N PHE A 298 5.77 68.26 -2.57
CA PHE A 298 6.66 69.06 -3.40
C PHE A 298 5.88 70.19 -4.05
N LEU A 299 6.49 71.36 -4.13
CA LEU A 299 6.04 72.45 -4.99
C LEU A 299 7.05 72.59 -6.12
N ASN A 300 6.63 72.27 -7.34
CA ASN A 300 7.52 72.06 -8.49
C ASN A 300 8.57 70.97 -8.22
N GLN A 301 9.82 71.36 -7.93
CA GLN A 301 10.93 70.44 -7.61
C GLN A 301 11.46 70.63 -6.18
N LEU A 302 10.83 71.50 -5.38
CA LEU A 302 11.27 71.81 -4.02
C LEU A 302 10.42 71.05 -2.99
N PRO A 303 11.04 70.34 -2.04
CA PRO A 303 10.29 69.69 -0.96
C PRO A 303 9.63 70.74 -0.06
N VAL A 304 8.40 70.47 0.34
CA VAL A 304 7.62 71.30 1.25
C VAL A 304 7.85 70.82 2.68
N ASP A 305 8.04 71.76 3.59
CA ASP A 305 8.14 71.48 5.02
C ASP A 305 6.74 71.21 5.60
N LEU A 306 6.47 69.93 5.86
CA LEU A 306 5.17 69.44 6.35
C LEU A 306 4.92 69.75 7.83
N THR A 307 5.90 70.31 8.56
CA THR A 307 5.70 70.75 9.94
C THR A 307 5.00 72.10 10.05
N LYS A 308 4.76 72.77 8.91
CA LYS A 308 4.11 74.08 8.84
C LYS A 308 2.84 74.02 8.00
N GLU A 309 1.92 74.94 8.25
CA GLU A 309 0.79 75.14 7.36
C GLU A 309 1.29 75.53 5.96
N PHE A 310 0.79 74.82 4.95
CA PHE A 310 1.09 75.10 3.55
C PHE A 310 -0.19 75.03 2.73
N PHE A 311 -0.23 75.78 1.62
CA PHE A 311 -1.35 75.80 0.70
C PHE A 311 -1.03 74.95 -0.52
N PRO A 312 -1.68 73.79 -0.73
CA PRO A 312 -1.36 72.87 -1.83
C PRO A 312 -1.46 73.51 -3.22
N PHE A 313 -2.32 74.52 -3.36
CA PHE A 313 -2.58 75.24 -4.61
C PHE A 313 -2.23 76.73 -4.52
N GLY A 314 -1.39 77.11 -3.54
CA GLY A 314 -1.07 78.50 -3.23
C GLY A 314 -2.17 79.25 -2.46
N GLU A 315 -1.83 80.42 -1.93
CA GLU A 315 -2.72 81.22 -1.08
C GLU A 315 -3.95 81.79 -1.81
N LYS A 316 -3.84 81.97 -3.14
CA LYS A 316 -4.91 82.48 -4.01
C LYS A 316 -4.84 81.82 -5.39
N PRO A 317 -5.99 81.47 -6.00
CA PRO A 317 -6.00 80.97 -7.38
C PRO A 317 -5.44 82.04 -8.32
N LYS A 318 -4.42 81.68 -9.10
CA LYS A 318 -3.85 82.53 -10.14
C LYS A 318 -4.51 82.21 -11.47
N LEU A 319 -4.78 83.25 -12.26
CA LEU A 319 -5.39 83.08 -13.58
C LEU A 319 -4.32 82.55 -14.55
N GLY A 320 -4.41 81.28 -14.93
CA GLY A 320 -3.48 80.61 -15.84
C GLY A 320 -2.59 79.51 -15.24
N ASP A 321 -2.79 79.14 -13.96
CA ASP A 321 -2.37 77.83 -13.42
C ASP A 321 -3.42 76.74 -13.75
#